data_AF-A0A4Q2YB14-F1
#
_entry.id   AF-A0A4Q2YB14-F1
#
_cell.length_a   1.000
_cell.length_b   1.000
_cell.length_c   1.000
_cell.angle_alpha   90.00
_cell.angle_beta   90.00
_cell.angle_gamma   90.00
#
_symmetry.space_group_name_H-M   'P 1'
#
loop_
_entity.id
_entity.type
_entity.pdbx_description
1 polymer ?
#
loop_
_entity_poly.entity_id
_entity_poly.type
_entity_poly.pdbx_seq_one_letter_code
_entity_poly.pdbx_strand_id
1 'polypeptide(L)'
;MKFISKGLALLSLIPSVLQAEPVQWGINGHPLTQESYWHVPLDDQLDLVKESGAKWYRISFGFAAFRANAARFDELLAKAERRGLKLLPVLMPPSLKPEETLEQVREESAAFGKEMAGRYKGRITHWELGNELDHFALIKKGETTPSGKQWIWDGAPEGSSPDDYETGRYERCREFFKSIHHAIKQADPSALTMVDTAG
;
A
#
# COMPACT_ATOMS: atom_id res chain seq x y z
N MET A 1 4.99 -73.39 25.98
CA MET A 1 5.74 -72.21 25.50
C MET A 1 4.75 -71.17 25.00
N LYS A 2 4.65 -70.01 25.66
CA LYS A 2 3.81 -68.88 25.22
C LYS A 2 4.69 -67.90 24.43
N PHE A 3 4.37 -67.65 23.17
CA PHE A 3 4.98 -66.56 22.40
C PHE A 3 4.16 -65.27 22.60
N ILE A 4 4.84 -64.23 23.07
CA ILE A 4 4.31 -62.87 23.19
C ILE A 4 4.60 -62.18 21.86
N SER A 5 3.58 -61.81 21.08
CA SER A 5 3.77 -60.94 19.92
C SER A 5 3.80 -59.48 20.42
N LYS A 6 4.91 -58.79 20.15
CA LYS A 6 5.02 -57.35 20.34
C LYS A 6 4.42 -56.68 19.11
N GLY A 7 3.26 -56.03 19.27
CA GLY A 7 2.68 -55.17 18.25
C GLY A 7 3.53 -53.93 18.06
N LEU A 8 4.04 -53.73 16.85
CA LEU A 8 4.76 -52.54 16.43
C LEU A 8 3.71 -51.49 16.02
N ALA A 9 3.56 -50.43 16.81
CA ALA A 9 2.72 -49.29 16.45
C ALA A 9 3.49 -48.40 15.45
N LEU A 10 3.04 -48.36 14.19
CA LEU A 10 3.48 -47.35 13.23
C LEU A 10 2.76 -46.04 13.58
N LEU A 11 3.51 -45.05 14.10
CA LEU A 11 3.07 -43.66 14.04
C LEU A 11 3.22 -43.18 12.60
N SER A 12 2.10 -42.97 11.90
CA SER A 12 2.09 -42.26 10.63
C SER A 12 2.31 -40.77 10.88
N LEU A 13 3.50 -40.27 10.54
CA LEU A 13 3.72 -38.83 10.35
C LEU A 13 2.92 -38.40 9.11
N ILE A 14 1.75 -37.80 9.32
CA ILE A 14 1.02 -37.13 8.24
C ILE A 14 1.77 -35.83 7.98
N PRO A 15 2.38 -35.63 6.79
CA PRO A 15 2.99 -34.36 6.45
C PRO A 15 1.89 -33.29 6.47
N SER A 16 2.10 -32.23 7.27
CA SER A 16 1.25 -31.05 7.23
C SER A 16 1.43 -30.40 5.86
N VAL A 17 0.47 -30.62 4.96
CA VAL A 17 0.40 -29.88 3.71
C VAL A 17 0.21 -28.43 4.09
N LEU A 18 1.19 -27.58 3.80
CA LEU A 18 1.04 -26.13 3.87
C LEU A 18 -0.11 -25.76 2.93
N GLN A 19 -1.28 -25.52 3.51
CA GLN A 19 -2.42 -25.02 2.77
C GLN A 19 -2.04 -23.62 2.30
N ALA A 20 -1.95 -23.43 0.98
CA ALA A 20 -1.72 -22.11 0.43
C ALA A 20 -2.83 -21.18 0.95
N GLU A 21 -2.44 -20.06 1.55
CA GLU A 21 -3.40 -19.03 1.94
C GLU A 21 -4.18 -18.60 0.70
N PRO A 22 -5.52 -18.51 0.76
CA PRO A 22 -6.32 -18.10 -0.38
C PRO A 22 -5.85 -16.75 -0.91
N VAL A 23 -5.71 -16.66 -2.23
CA VAL A 23 -5.40 -15.41 -2.93
C VAL A 23 -6.41 -14.34 -2.51
N GLN A 24 -5.91 -13.23 -2.00
CA GLN A 24 -6.74 -12.07 -1.72
C GLN A 24 -7.04 -11.35 -3.03
N TRP A 25 -8.27 -11.46 -3.51
CA TRP A 25 -8.69 -10.85 -4.76
C TRP A 25 -9.51 -9.56 -4.54
N GLY A 26 -9.27 -8.57 -5.40
CA GLY A 26 -9.83 -7.23 -5.27
C GLY A 26 -9.90 -6.46 -6.59
N ILE A 27 -10.54 -5.30 -6.52
CA ILE A 27 -10.65 -4.32 -7.62
C ILE A 27 -9.89 -3.06 -7.23
N ASN A 28 -9.26 -2.40 -8.21
CA ASN A 28 -8.71 -1.06 -8.03
C ASN A 28 -9.66 -0.02 -8.61
N GLY A 29 -9.86 1.10 -7.91
CA GLY A 29 -10.64 2.22 -8.42
C GLY A 29 -10.28 3.56 -7.79
N HIS A 30 -10.89 4.63 -8.31
CA HIS A 30 -10.57 6.00 -7.92
C HIS A 30 -11.80 6.81 -7.47
N PRO A 31 -12.64 6.27 -6.56
CA PRO A 31 -13.92 6.88 -6.14
C PRO A 31 -13.77 8.26 -5.50
N LEU A 32 -12.56 8.60 -5.05
CA LEU A 32 -12.25 9.82 -4.30
C LEU A 32 -11.43 10.83 -5.11
N THR A 33 -10.84 10.44 -6.22
CA THR A 33 -9.81 11.24 -6.90
C THR A 33 -10.05 11.46 -8.39
N GLN A 34 -10.95 10.72 -9.02
CA GLN A 34 -11.25 10.86 -10.45
C GLN A 34 -12.71 11.24 -10.69
N GLU A 35 -12.93 12.26 -11.52
CA GLU A 35 -14.25 12.82 -11.84
C GLU A 35 -15.22 11.78 -12.41
N SER A 36 -14.73 10.88 -13.27
CA SER A 36 -15.56 9.82 -13.88
C SER A 36 -16.27 8.95 -12.84
N TYR A 37 -15.65 8.74 -11.67
CA TYR A 37 -16.27 8.00 -10.57
C TYR A 37 -17.32 8.83 -9.83
N TRP A 38 -17.23 10.16 -9.83
CA TRP A 38 -18.15 11.01 -9.06
C TRP A 38 -19.56 11.06 -9.68
N HIS A 39 -19.68 10.77 -10.97
CA HIS A 39 -20.96 10.66 -11.66
C HIS A 39 -21.71 9.35 -11.36
N VAL A 40 -21.05 8.39 -10.70
CA VAL A 40 -21.67 7.13 -10.28
C VAL A 40 -21.86 7.16 -8.76
N PRO A 41 -23.06 6.89 -8.22
CA PRO A 41 -23.26 6.76 -6.77
C PRO A 41 -22.30 5.74 -6.14
N LEU A 42 -21.83 5.97 -4.91
CA LEU A 42 -20.93 5.00 -4.23
C LEU A 42 -21.59 3.64 -4.03
N ASP A 43 -22.90 3.62 -3.83
CA ASP A 43 -23.62 2.35 -3.68
C ASP A 43 -23.45 1.50 -4.94
N ASP A 44 -23.73 2.07 -6.11
CA ASP A 44 -23.57 1.40 -7.41
C ASP A 44 -22.12 0.95 -7.65
N GLN A 45 -21.14 1.81 -7.35
CA GLN A 45 -19.72 1.44 -7.49
C GLN A 45 -19.35 0.24 -6.60
N LEU A 46 -19.77 0.26 -5.33
CA LEU A 46 -19.46 -0.81 -4.38
C LEU A 46 -20.26 -2.08 -4.65
N ASP A 47 -21.48 -1.96 -5.19
CA ASP A 47 -22.29 -3.10 -5.62
C ASP A 47 -21.62 -3.80 -6.80
N LEU A 48 -21.07 -3.08 -7.76
CA LEU A 48 -20.26 -3.66 -8.85
C LEU A 48 -19.02 -4.41 -8.32
N VAL A 49 -18.29 -3.84 -7.36
CA VAL A 49 -17.15 -4.52 -6.73
C VAL A 49 -17.59 -5.79 -6.00
N LYS A 50 -18.73 -5.75 -5.30
CA LYS A 50 -19.26 -6.93 -4.61
C LYS A 50 -19.72 -8.02 -5.59
N GLU A 51 -20.44 -7.62 -6.65
CA GLU A 51 -20.97 -8.51 -7.68
C GLU A 51 -19.87 -9.21 -8.48
N SER A 52 -18.71 -8.57 -8.64
CA SER A 52 -17.54 -9.22 -9.26
C SER A 52 -17.00 -10.40 -8.43
N GLY A 53 -17.43 -10.53 -7.17
CA GLY A 53 -16.94 -11.51 -6.20
C GLY A 53 -15.79 -11.00 -5.33
N ALA A 54 -15.42 -9.71 -5.45
CA ALA A 54 -14.24 -9.17 -4.80
C ALA A 54 -14.48 -9.01 -3.30
N LYS A 55 -13.38 -9.08 -2.54
CA LYS A 55 -13.38 -8.79 -1.10
C LYS A 55 -12.63 -7.51 -0.77
N TRP A 56 -11.78 -7.06 -1.68
CA TRP A 56 -10.93 -5.90 -1.51
C TRP A 56 -11.24 -4.83 -2.55
N TYR A 57 -11.21 -3.58 -2.11
CA TYR A 57 -11.27 -2.42 -3.00
C TYR A 57 -10.08 -1.50 -2.72
N ARG A 58 -9.11 -1.48 -3.64
CA ARG A 58 -7.94 -0.60 -3.60
C ARG A 58 -8.34 0.78 -4.09
N ILE A 59 -8.06 1.80 -3.29
CA ILE A 59 -8.49 3.18 -3.55
C ILE A 59 -7.38 4.18 -3.24
N SER A 60 -7.19 5.19 -4.09
CA SER A 60 -6.27 6.28 -3.80
C SER A 60 -6.88 7.27 -2.80
N PHE A 61 -6.10 7.69 -1.80
CA PHE A 61 -6.52 8.71 -0.86
C PHE A 61 -5.36 9.64 -0.46
N GLY A 62 -5.51 10.93 -0.78
CA GLY A 62 -4.48 11.94 -0.57
C GLY A 62 -4.59 12.66 0.77
N PHE A 63 -3.45 12.98 1.36
CA PHE A 63 -3.38 13.61 2.69
C PHE A 63 -4.05 14.99 2.75
N ALA A 64 -3.84 15.82 1.72
CA ALA A 64 -4.47 17.15 1.67
C ALA A 64 -6.00 17.06 1.63
N ALA A 65 -6.54 16.12 0.82
CA ALA A 65 -7.97 15.87 0.74
C ALA A 65 -8.53 15.34 2.08
N PHE A 66 -7.79 14.44 2.73
CA PHE A 66 -8.13 13.94 4.07
C PHE A 66 -8.27 15.06 5.10
N ARG A 67 -7.27 15.94 5.19
CA ARG A 67 -7.27 17.06 6.14
C ARG A 67 -8.33 18.11 5.81
N ALA A 68 -8.62 18.32 4.54
CA ALA A 68 -9.67 19.24 4.11
C ALA A 68 -11.06 18.70 4.44
N ASN A 69 -11.35 17.44 4.09
CA ASN A 69 -12.63 16.80 4.37
C ASN A 69 -12.57 15.26 4.24
N ALA A 70 -12.62 14.56 5.37
CA ALA A 70 -12.65 13.10 5.41
C ALA A 70 -14.05 12.48 5.18
N ALA A 71 -15.13 13.28 5.17
CA ALA A 71 -16.51 12.76 5.21
C ALA A 71 -16.84 11.80 4.06
N ARG A 72 -16.29 12.06 2.87
CA ARG A 72 -16.51 11.21 1.71
C ARG A 72 -15.83 9.84 1.85
N PHE A 73 -14.64 9.81 2.44
CA PHE A 73 -13.95 8.55 2.77
C PHE A 73 -14.68 7.81 3.89
N ASP A 74 -15.16 8.51 4.92
CA ASP A 74 -15.96 7.91 6.00
C ASP A 74 -17.23 7.24 5.47
N GLU A 75 -17.92 7.91 4.53
CA GLU A 75 -19.12 7.38 3.86
C GLU A 75 -18.78 6.12 3.05
N LEU A 76 -17.71 6.17 2.25
CA LEU A 76 -17.23 5.04 1.45
C LEU A 76 -16.90 3.84 2.35
N LEU A 77 -16.15 4.05 3.43
CA LEU A 77 -15.81 3.01 4.40
C LEU A 77 -17.06 2.38 5.01
N ALA A 78 -18.00 3.20 5.50
CA ALA A 78 -19.23 2.69 6.10
C ALA A 78 -20.08 1.90 5.08
N LYS A 79 -20.14 2.34 3.82
CA LYS A 79 -20.86 1.64 2.75
C LYS A 79 -20.17 0.33 2.35
N ALA A 80 -18.84 0.29 2.34
CA ALA A 80 -18.04 -0.90 2.05
C ALA A 80 -18.19 -1.96 3.16
N GLU A 81 -18.11 -1.56 4.43
CA GLU A 81 -18.29 -2.45 5.58
C GLU A 81 -19.66 -3.14 5.57
N ARG A 82 -20.74 -2.40 5.27
CA ARG A 82 -22.09 -2.98 5.13
C ARG A 82 -22.21 -4.03 4.03
N ARG A 83 -21.29 -4.00 3.05
CA ARG A 83 -21.22 -4.94 1.94
C ARG A 83 -20.24 -6.09 2.20
N GLY A 84 -19.56 -6.09 3.35
CA GLY A 84 -18.50 -7.06 3.64
C GLY A 84 -17.25 -6.88 2.78
N LEU A 85 -17.04 -5.67 2.24
CA LEU A 85 -15.85 -5.29 1.49
C LEU A 85 -14.81 -4.69 2.44
N LYS A 86 -13.54 -4.99 2.19
CA LYS A 86 -12.39 -4.36 2.84
C LYS A 86 -11.82 -3.29 1.92
N LEU A 87 -11.44 -2.15 2.48
CA LEU A 87 -10.72 -1.12 1.72
C LEU A 87 -9.22 -1.32 1.89
N LEU A 88 -8.50 -1.15 0.79
CA LEU A 88 -7.04 -0.97 0.76
C LEU A 88 -6.74 0.47 0.32
N PRO A 89 -6.68 1.43 1.24
CA PRO A 89 -6.30 2.79 0.92
C PRO A 89 -4.81 2.89 0.58
N VAL A 90 -4.54 3.54 -0.55
CA VAL A 90 -3.22 4.00 -0.96
C VAL A 90 -2.99 5.39 -0.42
N LEU A 91 -2.01 5.51 0.47
CA LEU A 91 -1.65 6.75 1.14
C LEU A 91 -0.79 7.61 0.21
N MET A 92 -1.43 8.46 -0.57
CA MET A 92 -0.71 9.36 -1.47
C MET A 92 -0.01 10.44 -0.65
N PRO A 93 1.32 10.59 -0.75
CA PRO A 93 2.06 11.59 0.02
C PRO A 93 1.54 13.00 -0.27
N PRO A 94 1.65 13.95 0.68
CA PRO A 94 1.73 15.36 0.30
C PRO A 94 2.89 15.46 -0.70
N SER A 95 2.64 16.03 -1.89
CA SER A 95 3.52 15.92 -3.06
C SER A 95 5.00 15.99 -2.70
N LEU A 96 5.70 14.85 -2.75
CA LEU A 96 7.15 14.82 -2.49
C LEU A 96 7.83 15.78 -3.46
N LYS A 97 8.56 16.76 -2.94
CA LYS A 97 9.24 17.76 -3.77
C LYS A 97 10.75 17.52 -3.76
N PRO A 98 11.43 17.73 -4.90
CA PRO A 98 12.89 17.61 -4.96
C PRO A 98 13.63 18.50 -3.94
N GLU A 99 13.03 19.61 -3.51
CA GLU A 99 13.60 20.57 -2.57
C GLU A 99 13.34 20.25 -1.09
N GLU A 100 12.48 19.28 -0.76
CA GLU A 100 12.19 18.94 0.64
C GLU A 100 13.42 18.35 1.34
N THR A 101 13.59 18.67 2.63
CA THR A 101 14.61 18.02 3.46
C THR A 101 14.11 16.66 3.95
N LEU A 102 15.02 15.76 4.28
CA LEU A 102 14.65 14.47 4.88
C LEU A 102 13.90 14.63 6.21
N GLU A 103 14.17 15.70 6.96
CA GLU A 103 13.45 16.02 8.19
C GLU A 103 11.99 16.42 7.92
N GLN A 104 11.75 17.28 6.93
CA GLN A 104 10.39 17.63 6.51
C GLN A 104 9.61 16.40 6.05
N VAL A 105 10.22 15.56 5.19
CA VAL A 105 9.60 14.30 4.75
C VAL A 105 9.26 13.41 5.94
N ARG A 106 10.17 13.26 6.91
CA ARG A 106 9.92 12.46 8.12
C ARG A 106 8.74 12.97 8.92
N GLU A 107 8.72 14.27 9.24
CA GLU A 107 7.69 14.87 10.09
C GLU A 107 6.31 14.79 9.44
N GLU A 108 6.20 15.16 8.18
CA GLU A 108 4.92 15.15 7.46
C GLU A 108 4.38 13.73 7.25
N SER A 109 5.27 12.78 6.89
CA SER A 109 4.89 11.38 6.70
C SER A 109 4.47 10.71 8.00
N ALA A 110 5.16 11.02 9.11
CA ALA A 110 4.80 10.50 10.42
C ALA A 110 3.47 11.09 10.90
N ALA A 111 3.24 12.39 10.71
CA ALA A 111 1.95 13.01 11.02
C ALA A 111 0.81 12.37 10.23
N PHE A 112 1.01 12.17 8.91
CA PHE A 112 0.02 11.53 8.05
C PHE A 112 -0.32 10.11 8.51
N GLY A 113 0.69 9.26 8.70
CA GLY A 113 0.50 7.87 9.14
C GLY A 113 -0.23 7.77 10.48
N LYS A 114 0.14 8.64 11.43
CA LYS A 114 -0.48 8.69 12.76
C LYS A 114 -1.95 9.12 12.70
N GLU A 115 -2.27 10.16 11.94
CA GLU A 115 -3.64 10.66 11.80
C GLU A 115 -4.56 9.62 11.14
N MET A 116 -4.09 9.00 10.04
CA MET A 116 -4.85 7.99 9.30
C MET A 116 -5.09 6.73 10.12
N ALA A 117 -4.02 6.10 10.62
CA ALA A 117 -4.14 4.88 11.40
C ALA A 117 -4.87 5.12 12.72
N GLY A 118 -4.69 6.30 13.34
CA GLY A 118 -5.43 6.68 14.55
C GLY A 118 -6.93 6.81 14.33
N ARG A 119 -7.36 7.52 13.26
CA ARG A 119 -8.78 7.73 12.96
C ARG A 119 -9.50 6.44 12.60
N TYR A 120 -8.86 5.57 11.82
CA TYR A 120 -9.48 4.36 11.26
C TYR A 120 -9.06 3.06 11.95
N LYS A 121 -8.46 3.16 13.14
CA LYS A 121 -7.98 2.04 13.94
C LYS A 121 -9.01 0.93 14.05
N GLY A 122 -8.60 -0.29 13.73
CA GLY A 122 -9.45 -1.49 13.77
C GLY A 122 -10.52 -1.60 12.66
N ARG A 123 -10.75 -0.55 11.87
CA ARG A 123 -11.66 -0.57 10.71
C ARG A 123 -10.91 -0.76 9.40
N ILE A 124 -9.82 -0.02 9.23
CA ILE A 124 -8.84 -0.25 8.16
C ILE A 124 -7.69 -1.07 8.73
N THR A 125 -7.47 -2.24 8.16
CA THR A 125 -6.44 -3.18 8.64
C THR A 125 -5.21 -3.21 7.75
N HIS A 126 -5.28 -2.66 6.54
CA HIS A 126 -4.21 -2.71 5.54
C HIS A 126 -4.02 -1.33 4.92
N TRP A 127 -2.76 -0.94 4.74
CA TRP A 127 -2.38 0.35 4.17
C TRP A 127 -1.35 0.14 3.07
N GLU A 128 -1.57 0.74 1.91
CA GLU A 128 -0.53 0.84 0.90
C GLU A 128 0.18 2.18 1.06
N LEU A 129 1.50 2.13 1.22
CA LEU A 129 2.33 3.27 1.56
C LEU A 129 2.77 3.94 0.26
N GLY A 130 1.93 4.80 -0.32
CA GLY A 130 2.23 5.46 -1.60
C GLY A 130 1.98 4.58 -2.83
N ASN A 131 1.76 5.22 -3.98
CA ASN A 131 1.60 4.58 -5.28
C ASN A 131 2.88 4.83 -6.09
N GLU A 132 3.63 3.78 -6.41
CA GLU A 132 4.73 3.83 -7.40
C GLU A 132 5.73 4.99 -7.15
N LEU A 133 6.15 5.19 -5.90
CA LEU A 133 7.06 6.30 -5.57
C LEU A 133 8.49 6.10 -6.11
N ASP A 134 8.80 4.92 -6.61
CA ASP A 134 9.99 4.64 -7.42
C ASP A 134 10.05 5.53 -8.67
N HIS A 135 8.92 5.80 -9.34
CA HIS A 135 8.87 6.73 -10.47
C HIS A 135 9.35 8.14 -10.13
N PHE A 136 9.04 8.62 -8.91
CA PHE A 136 9.56 9.92 -8.45
C PHE A 136 11.08 9.90 -8.34
N ALA A 137 11.67 8.78 -7.96
CA ALA A 137 13.10 8.63 -7.77
C ALA A 137 13.89 8.38 -9.06
N LEU A 138 13.24 8.01 -10.17
CA LEU A 138 13.94 7.76 -11.43
C LEU A 138 14.66 9.00 -11.96
N ILE A 139 15.85 8.78 -12.52
CA ILE A 139 16.64 9.80 -13.21
C ILE A 139 15.88 10.35 -14.41
N LYS A 140 16.08 11.64 -14.66
CA LYS A 140 15.48 12.41 -15.75
C LYS A 140 16.55 12.82 -16.75
N LYS A 141 16.11 13.18 -17.96
CA LYS A 141 16.99 13.69 -19.02
C LYS A 141 17.86 14.83 -18.51
N GLY A 142 19.16 14.73 -18.78
CA GLY A 142 20.17 15.71 -18.43
C GLY A 142 20.83 15.49 -17.06
N GLU A 143 20.25 14.67 -16.19
CA GLU A 143 20.84 14.32 -14.90
C GLU A 143 21.96 13.28 -15.06
N THR A 144 22.81 13.20 -14.05
CA THR A 144 23.96 12.28 -14.00
C THR A 144 23.64 11.11 -13.07
N THR A 145 23.86 9.89 -13.56
CA THR A 145 23.74 8.65 -12.79
C THR A 145 24.73 8.62 -11.63
N PRO A 146 24.48 7.82 -10.58
CA PRO A 146 25.46 7.53 -9.54
C PRO A 146 26.84 7.12 -10.08
N SER A 147 26.89 6.36 -11.18
CA SER A 147 28.14 5.98 -11.86
C SER A 147 28.81 7.09 -12.69
N GLY A 148 28.21 8.28 -12.80
CA GLY A 148 28.79 9.43 -13.51
C GLY A 148 28.38 9.57 -14.98
N LYS A 149 27.46 8.74 -15.48
CA LYS A 149 26.95 8.82 -16.86
C LYS A 149 25.80 9.83 -16.94
N GLN A 150 25.75 10.65 -17.98
CA GLN A 150 24.57 11.49 -18.20
C GLN A 150 23.43 10.68 -18.84
N TRP A 151 22.20 10.83 -18.31
CA TRP A 151 20.99 10.29 -18.94
C TRP A 151 20.53 11.19 -20.07
N ILE A 152 20.67 10.75 -21.31
CA ILE A 152 20.41 11.57 -22.50
C ILE A 152 19.04 11.30 -23.14
N TRP A 153 18.32 10.27 -22.70
CA TRP A 153 17.05 9.85 -23.27
C TRP A 153 15.89 10.67 -22.71
N ASP A 154 14.86 10.90 -23.52
CA ASP A 154 13.64 11.62 -23.11
C ASP A 154 12.71 10.76 -22.23
N GLY A 155 12.87 9.44 -22.23
CA GLY A 155 12.13 8.52 -21.36
C GLY A 155 12.78 8.33 -20.00
N ALA A 156 11.98 7.93 -19.01
CA ALA A 156 12.51 7.43 -17.74
C ALA A 156 13.24 6.09 -17.97
N PRO A 157 14.29 5.79 -17.19
CA PRO A 157 14.89 4.45 -17.17
C PRO A 157 13.89 3.39 -16.66
N GLU A 158 14.26 2.12 -16.82
CA GLU A 158 13.43 0.98 -16.39
C GLU A 158 13.33 0.84 -14.87
N GLY A 159 14.27 1.42 -14.11
CA GLY A 159 14.29 1.25 -12.65
C GLY A 159 14.84 -0.11 -12.20
N SER A 160 15.51 -0.85 -13.10
CA SER A 160 16.07 -2.17 -12.86
C SER A 160 17.51 -2.13 -12.29
N SER A 161 18.11 -0.94 -12.23
CA SER A 161 19.47 -0.71 -11.71
C SER A 161 19.50 0.44 -10.68
N PRO A 162 20.39 0.41 -9.67
CA PRO A 162 20.64 1.58 -8.82
C PRO A 162 21.01 2.84 -9.61
N ASP A 163 21.62 2.68 -10.79
CA ASP A 163 21.97 3.80 -11.67
C ASP A 163 20.76 4.52 -12.28
N ASP A 164 19.58 3.91 -12.23
CA ASP A 164 18.35 4.48 -12.77
C ASP A 164 17.71 5.49 -11.82
N TYR A 165 18.24 5.63 -10.61
CA TYR A 165 17.65 6.44 -9.55
C TYR A 165 18.53 7.62 -9.16
N GLU A 166 17.91 8.79 -9.00
CA GLU A 166 18.54 9.96 -8.42
C GLU A 166 18.58 9.76 -6.89
N THR A 167 19.79 9.81 -6.33
CA THR A 167 20.03 9.40 -4.93
C THR A 167 19.23 10.24 -3.94
N GLY A 168 19.16 11.55 -4.11
CA GLY A 168 18.41 12.42 -3.21
C GLY A 168 16.91 12.14 -3.21
N ARG A 169 16.32 11.89 -4.39
CA ARG A 169 14.90 11.54 -4.53
C ARG A 169 14.61 10.14 -3.99
N TYR A 170 15.50 9.17 -4.23
CA TYR A 170 15.41 7.84 -3.62
C TYR A 170 15.43 7.91 -2.09
N GLU A 171 16.33 8.71 -1.50
CA GLU A 171 16.42 8.85 -0.04
C GLU A 171 15.15 9.45 0.57
N ARG A 172 14.48 10.36 -0.13
CA ARG A 172 13.17 10.92 0.29
C ARG A 172 12.08 9.85 0.25
N CYS A 173 11.98 9.07 -0.82
CA CYS A 173 11.02 7.94 -0.88
C CYS A 173 11.25 6.95 0.26
N ARG A 174 12.52 6.60 0.52
CA ARG A 174 12.90 5.73 1.63
C ARG A 174 12.49 6.31 2.99
N GLU A 175 12.72 7.61 3.21
CA GLU A 175 12.35 8.27 4.46
C GLU A 175 10.82 8.35 4.63
N PHE A 176 10.09 8.63 3.55
CA PHE A 176 8.63 8.59 3.53
C PHE A 176 8.11 7.23 3.99
N PHE A 177 8.52 6.13 3.34
CA PHE A 177 8.06 4.78 3.67
C PHE A 177 8.38 4.40 5.11
N LYS A 178 9.60 4.68 5.58
CA LYS A 178 10.03 4.39 6.95
C LYS A 178 9.17 5.14 7.98
N SER A 179 9.00 6.44 7.78
CA SER A 179 8.34 7.32 8.74
C SER A 179 6.84 7.02 8.83
N ILE A 180 6.18 6.85 7.68
CA ILE A 180 4.75 6.54 7.64
C ILE A 180 4.46 5.14 8.20
N HIS A 181 5.28 4.13 7.86
CA HIS A 181 5.16 2.78 8.42
C HIS A 181 5.27 2.82 9.94
N HIS A 182 6.31 3.47 10.46
CA HIS A 182 6.54 3.55 11.90
C HIS A 182 5.36 4.23 12.61
N ALA A 183 4.87 5.35 12.08
CA ALA A 183 3.74 6.08 12.66
C ALA A 183 2.43 5.28 12.62
N ILE A 184 2.16 4.55 11.53
CA ILE A 184 1.02 3.63 11.44
C ILE A 184 1.12 2.56 12.53
N LYS A 185 2.29 1.93 12.69
CA LYS A 185 2.50 0.88 13.71
C LYS A 185 2.39 1.40 15.14
N GLN A 186 2.78 2.64 15.40
CA GLN A 186 2.58 3.26 16.71
C GLN A 186 1.09 3.49 17.01
N ALA A 187 0.31 3.95 16.03
CA ALA A 187 -1.11 4.23 16.21
C ALA A 187 -1.97 2.95 16.25
N ASP A 188 -1.68 2.00 15.36
CA ASP A 188 -2.31 0.69 15.26
C ASP A 188 -1.27 -0.42 15.00
N PRO A 189 -0.77 -1.07 16.07
CA PRO A 189 0.22 -2.14 15.95
C PRO A 189 -0.25 -3.34 15.11
N SER A 190 -1.56 -3.54 14.98
CA SER A 190 -2.14 -4.66 14.24
C SER A 190 -2.27 -4.39 12.73
N ALA A 191 -2.23 -3.13 12.31
CA ALA A 191 -2.37 -2.75 10.92
C ALA A 191 -1.22 -3.28 10.06
N LEU A 192 -1.52 -3.81 8.88
CA LEU A 192 -0.54 -4.27 7.90
C LEU A 192 -0.22 -3.15 6.91
N THR A 193 1.01 -3.14 6.40
CA THR A 193 1.49 -2.14 5.45
C THR A 193 2.14 -2.83 4.25
N MET A 194 1.92 -2.30 3.05
CA MET A 194 2.55 -2.75 1.82
C MET A 194 3.13 -1.57 1.05
N VAL A 195 4.12 -1.83 0.20
CA VAL A 195 4.71 -0.86 -0.71
C VAL A 195 4.42 -1.34 -2.12
N ASP A 196 3.96 -0.41 -2.95
CA ASP A 196 3.72 -0.63 -4.38
C ASP A 196 4.82 0.04 -5.20
N THR A 197 5.22 -0.60 -6.28
CA THR A 197 6.27 -0.15 -7.22
C THR A 197 5.78 -0.33 -8.64
N ALA A 198 6.16 0.55 -9.56
CA ALA A 198 5.62 0.55 -10.93
C ALA A 198 5.97 -0.71 -11.76
N GLY A 199 7.00 -1.45 -11.35
CA GLY A 199 7.43 -2.71 -11.97
C GLY A 199 8.62 -2.51 -12.89
#